data_AF-A0A5J9WN05-F1
#
_entry.id   AF-A0A5J9WN05-F1
#
_cell.length_a   1.000
_cell.length_b   1.000
_cell.length_c   1.000
_cell.angle_alpha   90.00
_cell.angle_beta   90.00
_cell.angle_gamma   90.00
#
_symmetry.space_group_name_H-M   'P 1'
#
loop_
_entity.id
_entity.type
_entity.pdbx_description
1 polymer ?
#
loop_
_entity_poly.entity_id
_entity_poly.type
_entity_poly.pdbx_seq_one_letter_code
_entity_poly.pdbx_strand_id
1 'polypeptide(L)'
;MKSELDQYLQDDLFPRQKDFDILKWWMMHVTKYPILSRMAQDVLVAPATSVASESASSTGERTISEYRSRLTSNTVEALICLQDWLRAQGRADVNIVDIVSTDDILEENS
;
A
#
# COMPACT_ATOMS: atom_id res chain seq x y z
N MET A 1 3.70 38.91 0.00
CA MET A 1 4.13 37.65 0.62
C MET A 1 4.11 36.60 -0.48
N LYS A 2 5.24 35.97 -0.81
CA LYS A 2 5.27 34.90 -1.83
C LYS A 2 4.85 33.59 -1.17
N SER A 3 4.03 32.77 -1.83
CA SER A 3 3.70 31.44 -1.34
C SER A 3 4.84 30.44 -1.59
N GLU A 4 4.83 29.30 -0.90
CA GLU A 4 5.77 28.20 -1.17
C GLU A 4 5.72 27.75 -2.63
N LEU A 5 4.52 27.74 -3.22
CA LEU A 5 4.31 27.42 -4.63
C LEU A 5 4.97 28.44 -5.55
N ASP A 6 4.79 29.73 -5.28
CA ASP A 6 5.44 30.79 -6.08
C ASP A 6 6.96 30.69 -6.01
N GLN A 7 7.50 30.31 -4.86
CA GLN A 7 8.93 30.11 -4.67
C GLN A 7 9.42 28.89 -5.45
N TYR A 8 8.74 27.75 -5.33
CA TYR A 8 9.07 26.53 -6.09
C TYR A 8 9.05 26.76 -7.62
N LEU A 9 8.07 27.53 -8.12
CA LEU A 9 7.97 27.85 -9.54
C LEU A 9 9.04 28.84 -10.04
N GLN A 10 9.69 29.58 -9.13
CA GLN A 10 10.76 30.53 -9.44
C GLN A 10 12.15 29.96 -9.24
N ASP A 11 12.29 28.88 -8.46
CA ASP A 11 13.57 28.20 -8.26
C ASP A 11 14.04 27.51 -9.54
N ASP A 12 15.35 27.39 -9.68
CA ASP A 12 15.96 26.74 -10.83
C ASP A 12 15.52 25.27 -10.95
N LEU A 13 15.26 24.84 -12.18
CA LEU A 13 14.89 23.46 -12.46
C LEU A 13 16.04 22.52 -12.14
N PHE A 14 15.73 21.46 -11.40
CA PHE A 14 16.70 20.41 -11.15
C PHE A 14 17.06 19.70 -12.48
N PRO A 15 18.35 19.39 -12.74
CA PRO A 15 18.75 18.69 -13.96
C PRO A 15 18.02 17.36 -14.09
N ARG A 16 17.54 17.05 -15.31
CA ARG A 16 16.92 15.74 -15.60
C ARG A 16 17.97 14.64 -15.45
N GLN A 17 17.85 13.85 -14.40
CA GLN A 17 18.67 12.65 -14.15
C GLN A 17 17.82 11.39 -14.36
N LYS A 18 18.43 10.33 -14.91
CA LYS A 18 17.72 9.07 -15.22
C LYS A 18 17.23 8.35 -13.96
N ASP A 19 17.98 8.49 -12.87
CA ASP A 19 17.73 7.82 -11.58
C ASP A 19 17.21 8.82 -10.52
N PHE A 20 16.47 9.83 -10.97
CA PHE A 20 15.93 10.86 -10.08
C PHE A 20 14.72 10.33 -9.29
N ASP A 21 14.89 10.22 -7.98
CA ASP A 21 13.80 9.90 -7.05
C ASP A 21 13.09 11.19 -6.61
N ILE A 22 11.92 11.45 -7.22
CA ILE A 22 11.09 12.62 -6.93
C ILE A 22 10.55 12.62 -5.50
N LEU A 23 10.22 11.45 -4.92
CA LEU A 23 9.72 11.36 -3.55
C LEU A 23 10.82 11.72 -2.55
N LYS A 24 12.02 11.17 -2.77
CA LYS A 24 13.20 11.52 -1.97
C LYS A 24 13.58 12.99 -2.11
N TRP A 25 13.43 13.58 -3.29
CA TRP A 25 13.65 15.01 -3.49
C TRP A 25 12.70 15.85 -2.65
N TRP A 26 11.40 15.56 -2.66
CA TRP A 26 10.42 16.25 -1.82
C TRP A 26 10.70 16.06 -0.32
N MET A 27 11.15 14.87 0.09
CA MET A 27 11.53 14.58 1.48
C MET A 27 12.74 15.41 1.95
N MET A 28 13.72 15.65 1.06
CA MET A 28 14.88 16.50 1.37
C MET A 28 14.52 18.00 1.43
N HIS A 29 13.45 18.43 0.78
CA HIS A 29 13.05 19.85 0.69
C HIS A 29 11.89 20.24 1.62
N VAL A 30 11.52 19.38 2.58
CA VAL A 30 10.45 19.65 3.56
C VAL A 30 10.72 20.93 4.37
N THR A 31 11.98 21.23 4.67
CA THR A 31 12.35 22.46 5.39
C THR A 31 12.13 23.72 4.56
N LYS A 32 12.26 23.62 3.23
CA LYS A 32 12.08 24.74 2.29
C LYS A 32 10.61 24.92 1.89
N TYR A 33 9.87 23.82 1.74
CA TYR A 33 8.44 23.83 1.37
C TYR A 33 7.62 22.87 2.25
N PRO A 34 7.35 23.22 3.52
CA PRO A 34 6.72 22.30 4.46
C PRO A 34 5.29 21.89 4.06
N ILE A 35 4.51 22.80 3.47
CA ILE A 35 3.13 22.52 3.05
C ILE A 35 3.14 21.85 1.67
N LEU A 36 3.92 22.39 0.73
CA LEU A 36 3.95 21.89 -0.64
C LEU A 36 4.55 20.48 -0.73
N SER A 37 5.60 20.18 0.04
CA SER A 37 6.21 18.85 0.08
C SER A 37 5.25 17.78 0.61
N ARG A 38 4.36 18.12 1.55
CA ARG A 38 3.31 17.24 2.04
C ARG A 38 2.29 16.94 0.95
N MET A 39 1.77 17.98 0.32
CA MET A 39 0.81 17.84 -0.80
C MET A 39 1.40 17.03 -1.95
N ALA A 40 2.65 17.30 -2.32
CA ALA A 40 3.34 16.57 -3.37
C ALA A 40 3.53 15.10 -3.01
N GLN A 41 3.90 14.78 -1.78
CA GLN A 41 3.98 13.39 -1.32
C GLN A 41 2.62 12.70 -1.35
N ASP A 42 1.56 13.33 -0.87
CA ASP A 42 0.21 12.74 -0.88
C ASP A 42 -0.26 12.42 -2.32
N VAL A 43 0.05 13.31 -3.28
CA VAL A 43 -0.28 13.13 -4.70
C VAL A 43 0.62 12.08 -5.39
N LEU A 44 1.91 12.05 -5.06
CA LEU A 44 2.90 11.18 -5.72
C LEU A 44 2.94 9.75 -5.13
N VAL A 45 2.59 9.60 -3.85
CA VAL A 45 2.49 8.28 -3.16
C VAL A 45 1.21 7.56 -3.55
N ALA A 46 0.15 8.30 -3.92
CA ALA A 46 -1.04 7.71 -4.49
C ALA A 46 -0.63 6.87 -5.72
N PRO A 47 -0.84 5.54 -5.71
CA PRO A 47 -0.60 4.73 -6.89
C PRO A 47 -1.39 5.34 -8.03
N ALA A 48 -0.80 5.44 -9.22
CA ALA A 48 -1.48 5.95 -10.42
C ALA A 48 -2.72 5.12 -10.84
N THR A 49 -3.13 4.14 -10.05
CA THR A 49 -4.24 3.21 -10.27
C THR A 49 -5.44 3.58 -9.40
N SER A 50 -6.08 4.73 -9.66
CA SER A 50 -7.47 4.95 -9.25
C SER A 50 -8.48 4.35 -10.24
N VAL A 51 -8.05 3.73 -11.34
CA VAL A 51 -8.94 3.03 -12.28
C VAL A 51 -8.28 1.77 -12.82
N ALA A 52 -8.58 0.63 -12.18
CA ALA A 52 -8.96 -0.62 -12.84
C ALA A 52 -9.59 -1.58 -11.80
N SER A 53 -10.54 -1.08 -11.00
CA SER A 53 -11.40 -1.92 -10.15
C SER A 53 -12.48 -2.63 -10.99
N GLU A 54 -12.07 -3.37 -12.03
CA GLU A 54 -12.96 -4.25 -12.80
C GLU A 54 -12.29 -5.58 -13.23
N SER A 55 -11.03 -5.87 -12.87
CA SER A 55 -10.33 -7.09 -13.33
C SER A 55 -9.92 -8.09 -12.25
N ALA A 56 -10.51 -8.01 -11.06
CA ALA A 56 -10.55 -9.13 -10.11
C ALA A 56 -11.88 -9.92 -10.21
N SER A 57 -12.63 -9.72 -11.29
CA SER A 57 -13.81 -10.51 -11.62
C SER A 57 -13.41 -11.72 -12.46
N SER A 58 -13.63 -12.91 -11.90
CA SER A 58 -13.70 -14.24 -12.56
C SER A 58 -12.50 -15.20 -12.62
N THR A 59 -11.36 -14.97 -11.96
CA THR A 59 -10.29 -16.02 -11.90
C THR A 59 -9.95 -16.50 -10.49
N GLY A 60 -10.88 -16.36 -9.55
CA GLY A 60 -10.79 -16.92 -8.20
C GLY A 60 -11.93 -17.87 -7.82
N GLU A 61 -12.79 -18.25 -8.76
CA GLU A 61 -13.98 -19.06 -8.49
C GLU A 61 -13.75 -20.54 -8.84
N ARG A 62 -12.86 -21.24 -8.13
CA ARG A 62 -12.92 -22.72 -8.10
C ARG A 62 -12.27 -23.48 -6.95
N THR A 63 -11.65 -22.90 -5.91
CA THR A 63 -11.03 -23.76 -4.87
C THR A 63 -10.92 -23.21 -3.43
N ILE A 64 -11.62 -22.12 -3.08
CA ILE A 64 -11.66 -21.62 -1.68
C ILE A 64 -13.11 -21.52 -1.17
N SER A 65 -13.97 -22.44 -1.61
CA SER A 65 -15.41 -22.42 -1.28
C SER A 65 -15.71 -23.08 0.07
N GLU A 66 -14.93 -24.07 0.51
CA GLU A 66 -15.25 -24.81 1.74
C GLU A 66 -14.72 -24.11 3.00
N TYR A 67 -13.57 -23.44 2.90
CA TYR A 67 -12.93 -22.80 4.05
C TYR A 67 -13.46 -21.39 4.34
N ARG A 68 -13.90 -20.64 3.31
CA ARG A 68 -14.55 -19.32 3.49
C ARG A 68 -15.95 -19.41 4.10
N SER A 69 -16.59 -20.58 4.12
CA SER A 69 -17.90 -20.74 4.77
C SER A 69 -17.83 -20.59 6.30
N ARG A 70 -16.64 -20.73 6.91
CA ARG A 70 -16.45 -20.63 8.38
C ARG A 70 -15.87 -19.30 8.84
N LEU A 71 -15.31 -18.50 7.93
CA LEU A 71 -14.71 -17.20 8.25
C LEU A 71 -15.68 -16.08 7.91
N THR A 72 -15.93 -15.18 8.87
CA THR A 72 -16.71 -13.97 8.59
C THR A 72 -15.99 -13.10 7.56
N SER A 73 -16.73 -12.39 6.71
CA SER A 73 -16.16 -11.50 5.67
C SER A 73 -15.07 -10.57 6.23
N ASN A 74 -15.30 -10.05 7.44
CA ASN A 74 -14.38 -9.16 8.15
C ASN A 74 -13.04 -9.84 8.50
N THR A 75 -13.07 -11.13 8.86
CA THR A 75 -11.85 -11.89 9.17
C THR A 75 -11.00 -12.08 7.92
N VAL A 76 -11.61 -12.36 6.76
CA VAL A 76 -10.85 -12.52 5.53
C VAL A 76 -10.23 -11.21 5.06
N GLU A 77 -10.95 -10.10 5.18
CA GLU A 77 -10.42 -8.78 4.90
C GLU A 77 -9.23 -8.43 5.80
N ALA A 78 -9.34 -8.69 7.11
CA ALA A 78 -8.24 -8.48 8.05
C ALA A 78 -7.00 -9.32 7.72
N LEU A 79 -7.18 -10.57 7.28
CA LEU A 79 -6.08 -11.46 6.86
C LEU A 79 -5.38 -10.99 5.59
N ILE A 80 -6.15 -10.47 4.61
CA ILE A 80 -5.60 -9.90 3.38
C ILE A 80 -4.79 -8.63 3.71
N CYS A 81 -5.35 -7.73 4.53
CA CYS A 81 -4.65 -6.52 4.98
C CYS A 81 -3.34 -6.85 5.71
N LEU A 82 -3.36 -7.88 6.58
CA LEU A 82 -2.16 -8.33 7.29
C LEU A 82 -1.12 -8.90 6.34
N GLN A 83 -1.53 -9.72 5.37
CA GLN A 83 -0.64 -10.26 4.34
C GLN A 83 0.04 -9.14 3.52
N ASP A 84 -0.74 -8.15 3.09
CA ASP A 84 -0.22 -7.04 2.29
C ASP A 84 0.76 -6.16 3.10
N TRP A 85 0.47 -5.94 4.38
CA TRP A 85 1.38 -5.24 5.29
C TRP A 85 2.72 -5.99 5.50
N LEU A 86 2.67 -7.32 5.63
CA LEU A 86 3.87 -8.16 5.77
C LEU A 86 4.70 -8.19 4.49
N ARG A 87 4.06 -8.20 3.31
CA ARG A 87 4.72 -8.07 2.01
C ARG A 87 5.41 -6.73 1.84
N ALA A 88 4.75 -5.63 2.25
CA ALA A 88 5.34 -4.29 2.22
C ALA A 88 6.60 -4.18 3.09
N GLN A 89 6.74 -5.04 4.12
CA GLN A 89 7.93 -5.13 4.97
C GLN A 89 8.99 -6.14 4.47
N GLY A 90 8.81 -6.71 3.29
CA GLY A 90 9.78 -7.64 2.70
C GLY A 90 9.68 -9.08 3.23
N ARG A 91 8.62 -9.44 3.97
CA ARG A 91 8.32 -10.83 4.34
C ARG A 91 7.46 -11.46 3.25
N ALA A 92 8.11 -11.99 2.22
CA ALA A 92 7.45 -12.43 0.99
C ALA A 92 6.67 -13.77 1.11
N ASP A 93 6.82 -14.52 2.19
CA ASP A 93 6.45 -15.94 2.23
C ASP A 93 5.22 -16.29 3.10
N VAL A 94 4.38 -15.29 3.43
CA VAL A 94 3.23 -15.52 4.31
C VAL A 94 1.99 -15.85 3.48
N ASN A 95 1.58 -17.12 3.48
CA ASN A 95 0.38 -17.60 2.79
C ASN A 95 -0.83 -17.57 3.72
N ILE A 96 -2.00 -17.09 3.23
CA ILE A 96 -3.23 -17.00 4.05
C ILE A 96 -3.65 -18.38 4.56
N VAL A 97 -3.42 -19.43 3.78
CA VAL A 97 -3.68 -20.83 4.17
C VAL A 97 -2.86 -21.27 5.39
N ASP A 98 -1.65 -20.74 5.57
CA ASP A 98 -0.81 -21.07 6.72
C ASP A 98 -1.30 -20.35 7.99
N ILE A 99 -1.76 -19.10 7.87
CA ILE A 99 -2.30 -18.32 8.99
C ILE A 99 -3.58 -18.96 9.52
N VAL A 100 -4.48 -19.39 8.62
CA VAL A 100 -5.76 -19.96 9.04
C VAL A 100 -5.60 -21.41 9.51
N SER A 101 -4.59 -22.15 9.03
CA SER A 101 -4.27 -23.50 9.55
C SER A 101 -3.73 -23.48 10.98
N THR A 102 -3.18 -22.35 11.47
CA THR A 102 -2.70 -22.25 12.86
C THR A 102 -3.79 -22.09 13.92
N ASP A 103 -5.06 -21.91 13.53
CA ASP A 103 -6.19 -21.85 14.48
C ASP A 103 -6.80 -23.24 14.80
N ASP A 104 -6.30 -24.33 14.21
CA ASP A 104 -6.74 -25.71 14.53
C ASP A 104 -5.98 -26.35 15.73
N ILE A 105 -5.64 -25.58 16.77
CA ILE A 105 -5.26 -26.16 18.08
C ILE A 105 -5.97 -25.43 19.21
N LEU A 106 -7.29 -25.62 19.34
CA LEU A 106 -7.98 -25.66 20.65
C LEU A 106 -9.33 -26.40 20.52
N GLU A 107 -9.34 -27.64 20.03
CA GLU A 107 -10.37 -28.61 20.44
C GLU A 107 -9.70 -29.95 20.75
N GLU A 108 -9.23 -30.11 21.99
CA GLU A 108 -9.30 -31.39 22.71
C GLU A 108 -8.88 -31.19 24.17
N ASN A 109 -9.87 -31.30 25.07
CA ASN A 109 -9.82 -31.79 26.46
C ASN A 109 -10.78 -31.01 27.38
N SER A 110 -12.08 -31.36 27.35
CA SER A 110 -12.72 -32.21 28.37
C SER A 110 -14.24 -32.07 28.35
#